data_AF-K9YUM5-F1
#
_entry.id   AF-K9YUM5-F1
#
_cell.length_a   1.000
_cell.length_b   1.000
_cell.length_c   1.000
_cell.angle_alpha   90.00
_cell.angle_beta   90.00
_cell.angle_gamma   90.00
#
_symmetry.space_group_name_H-M   'P 1'
#
loop_
_entity.id
_entity.type
_entity.pdbx_description
1 polymer ?
#
loop_
_entity_poly.entity_id
_entity_poly.type
_entity_poly.pdbx_seq_one_letter_code
_entity_poly.pdbx_strand_id
1 'polypeptide(L)' 'MTKEQLRQMSRKEIRDYLRKHPSDNEAWDIFFEKVEVAPKRKINSDEDLIKIITEKSK' A
#
# COMPACT_ATOMS: atom_id res chain seq x y z
N MET A 1 5.97 12.55 13.86
CA MET A 1 6.68 11.98 12.69
C MET A 1 6.81 13.11 11.68
N THR A 2 7.94 13.30 11.01
CA THR A 2 8.03 14.29 9.93
C THR A 2 7.66 13.69 8.58
N LYS A 3 7.21 14.54 7.65
CA LYS A 3 6.92 14.15 6.25
C LYS A 3 8.06 13.37 5.59
N GLU A 4 9.30 13.81 5.82
CA GLU A 4 10.49 13.21 5.22
C GLU A 4 10.75 11.79 5.77
N GLN A 5 10.54 11.59 7.07
CA GLN A 5 10.61 10.27 7.68
C GLN A 5 9.55 9.32 7.11
N LEU A 6 8.31 9.79 6.97
CA LEU A 6 7.22 8.99 6.37
C LEU A 6 7.51 8.61 4.91
N ARG A 7 8.17 9.49 4.13
CA ARG A 7 8.55 9.20 2.73
C ARG A 7 9.64 8.13 2.64
N GLN A 8 10.56 8.05 3.60
CA GLN A 8 11.61 7.02 3.64
C GLN A 8 11.10 5.65 4.09
N MET A 9 10.00 5.61 4.85
CA MET A 9 9.39 4.36 5.32
C MET A 9 8.78 3.54 4.18
N SER A 10 8.74 2.22 4.37
CA SER A 10 8.01 1.31 3.50
C SER A 10 6.49 1.49 3.67
N ARG A 11 5.73 1.11 2.64
CA ARG A 11 4.25 1.13 2.69
C ARG A 11 3.70 0.36 3.90
N LYS A 12 4.35 -0.73 4.31
CA LYS A 12 3.94 -1.55 5.46
C LYS A 12 4.08 -0.75 6.75
N GLU A 13 5.20 -0.07 6.95
CA GLU A 13 5.48 0.70 8.15
C GLU A 13 4.56 1.92 8.27
N ILE A 14 4.26 2.61 7.15
CA ILE A 14 3.31 3.73 7.14
C ILE A 14 1.90 3.25 7.50
N ARG A 15 1.47 2.09 6.99
CA ARG A 15 0.18 1.48 7.37
C ARG A 15 0.12 1.16 8.86
N ASP A 16 1.20 0.61 9.42
CA ASP A 16 1.26 0.29 10.85
C ASP A 16 1.29 1.56 11.72
N TYR A 17 1.89 2.64 11.23
CA TYR A 17 1.80 3.98 11.83
C TYR A 17 0.37 4.51 11.81
N LEU A 18 -0.30 4.49 10.66
CA LEU A 18 -1.69 4.96 10.49
C LEU A 18 -2.70 4.20 11.34
N ARG A 19 -2.45 2.92 11.65
CA ARG A 19 -3.28 2.16 12.61
C ARG A 19 -3.29 2.77 14.01
N LYS A 20 -2.20 3.41 14.42
CA LYS A 20 -2.07 4.10 15.71
C LYS A 20 -2.43 5.58 15.61
N HIS A 21 -2.32 6.16 14.42
CA HIS A 21 -2.54 7.58 14.14
C HIS A 21 -3.51 7.77 12.97
N PRO A 22 -4.79 7.37 13.11
CA PRO A 22 -5.74 7.37 11.99
C PRO A 22 -6.12 8.77 11.49
N SER A 23 -5.93 9.80 12.32
CA SER A 23 -6.21 11.20 11.99
C SER A 23 -5.02 11.95 11.36
N ASP A 24 -3.88 11.29 11.13
CA ASP A 24 -2.74 11.91 10.47
C ASP A 24 -2.93 11.91 8.95
N ASN A 25 -3.50 13.01 8.45
CA ASN A 25 -3.81 13.18 7.03
C ASN A 25 -2.54 13.17 6.16
N GLU A 26 -1.41 13.69 6.65
CA GLU A 26 -0.17 13.72 5.86
C GLU A 26 0.40 12.30 5.67
N ALA A 27 0.30 11.45 6.69
CA ALA A 27 0.65 10.04 6.56
C ALA A 27 -0.27 9.28 5.58
N TRP A 28 -1.56 9.64 5.52
CA TRP A 28 -2.49 9.09 4.53
C TRP A 28 -2.11 9.48 3.10
N ASP A 29 -1.80 10.77 2.87
CA ASP A 29 -1.39 11.25 1.54
C ASP A 29 -0.15 10.49 1.04
N ILE A 30 0.87 10.33 1.89
CA ILE A 30 2.10 9.60 1.52
C ILE A 30 1.81 8.11 1.30
N PHE A 31 0.92 7.52 2.09
CA PHE A 31 0.51 6.13 1.91
C PHE A 31 -0.13 5.92 0.54
N PHE A 32 -1.07 6.79 0.14
CA PHE A 32 -1.74 6.69 -1.15
C PHE A 32 -0.80 6.97 -2.33
N GLU A 33 0.10 7.95 -2.22
CA GLU A 33 1.14 8.21 -3.23
C GLU A 33 1.97 6.94 -3.52
N LYS A 34 2.38 6.22 -2.48
CA LYS A 34 3.12 4.95 -2.63
C LYS A 34 2.26 3.81 -3.18
N VAL A 35 0.94 3.83 -2.98
CA VAL A 35 0.03 2.84 -3.57
C VAL A 35 -0.14 3.09 -5.07
N GLU A 36 -0.26 4.35 -5.49
CA GLU A 36 -0.43 4.69 -6.91
C GLU A 36 0.81 4.38 -7.75
N VAL A 37 2.01 4.60 -7.19
CA VAL A 37 3.28 4.28 -7.84
C VAL A 37 3.52 2.77 -7.94
N ALA A 38 2.87 1.96 -7.10
CA ALA A 38 3.04 0.52 -7.15
C ALA A 38 2.54 -0.05 -8.50
N PRO A 39 3.29 -0.95 -9.15
CA PRO A 39 2.89 -1.51 -10.44
C PRO A 39 1.53 -2.20 -10.31
N LYS A 40 0.52 -1.60 -10.95
CA LYS A 40 -0.82 -2.18 -11.03
C LYS A 40 -0.73 -3.42 -11.92
N ARG A 41 -0.96 -4.60 -11.35
CA ARG A 41 -1.15 -5.82 -12.15
C ARG A 41 -2.47 -5.67 -12.92
N LYS A 42 -2.41 -5.67 -14.25
CA LYS A 42 -3.62 -5.78 -15.07
C LYS A 42 -4.18 -7.19 -14.90
N ILE A 43 -5.49 -7.28 -14.69
CA ILE A 43 -6.23 -8.54 -14.63
C ILE A 43 -7.13 -8.51 -15.84
N ASN A 44 -6.88 -9.40 -16.81
CA ASN A 44 -7.60 -9.38 -18.09
C ASN A 44 -8.71 -10.44 -18.15
N SER A 45 -8.74 -11.37 -17.20
CA SER A 45 -9.73 -12.44 -17.12
C SER A 45 -9.94 -12.92 -15.68
N ASP A 46 -11.03 -13.65 -15.46
CA ASP A 46 -11.30 -14.31 -14.18
C ASP A 46 -10.24 -15.39 -13.86
N GLU A 47 -9.66 -16.04 -14.87
CA GLU A 47 -8.57 -17.00 -14.69
C GLU A 47 -7.29 -16.33 -14.17
N ASP A 48 -6.94 -15.14 -14.67
CA ASP A 48 -5.83 -14.34 -14.16
C ASP A 48 -6.05 -13.98 -12.68
N LEU A 49 -7.28 -13.60 -12.32
CA LEU A 49 -7.64 -13.29 -10.94
C LEU A 49 -7.48 -14.52 -10.02
N ILE A 50 -8.01 -15.66 -10.43
CA ILE A 50 -7.92 -16.93 -9.67
C ILE A 50 -6.46 -17.32 -9.46
N LYS A 51 -5.61 -17.19 -10.49
CA LYS A 51 -4.18 -17.49 -10.39
C LYS A 51 -3.48 -16.58 -9.37
N ILE A 52 -3.74 -15.28 -9.41
CA ILE A 52 -3.16 -14.31 -8.47
C ILE A 52 -3.59 -14.59 -7.02
N ILE A 53 -4.86 -14.95 -6.80
CA ILE A 53 -5.37 -15.31 -5.46
C ILE A 53 -4.65 -16.57 -4.96
N THR A 54 -4.57 -17.60 -5.81
CA THR A 54 -3.96 -18.90 -5.47
C THR A 54 -2.46 -18.77 -5.14
N GLU A 55 -1.73 -17.92 -5.87
CA GLU A 55 -0.31 -17.62 -5.59
C GLU A 55 -0.09 -16.94 -4.22
N LYS A 56 -1.05 -16.15 -3.74
CA LYS A 56 -0.94 -15.43 -2.46
C LYS A 56 -1.38 -16.23 -1.24
N SER A 57 -2.12 -17.32 -1.45
CA SER A 57 -2.60 -18.21 -0.38
C SER A 57 -1.63 -19.34 -0.03
N LYS A 58 -0.47 -19.42 -0.69
CA LYS A 58 0.69 -20.26 -0.31
C LYS A 58 1.67 -19.47 0.54
#